data_AF-A0A7C3ABY0-F1
#
_entry.id   AF-A0A7C3ABY0-F1
#
_cell.length_a   1.000
_cell.length_b   1.000
_cell.length_c   1.000
_cell.angle_alpha   90.00
_cell.angle_beta   90.00
_cell.angle_gamma   90.00
#
_symmetry.space_group_name_H-M   'P 1'
#
loop_
_entity.id
_entity.type
_entity.pdbx_description
1 polymer ?
#
loop_
_entity_poly.entity_id
_entity_poly.type
_entity_poly.pdbx_seq_one_letter_code
_entity_poly.pdbx_strand_id
1 'polypeptide(L)'
;MDKYICIHGHFYQPPRENPWLEGVELQDSAYPYHDWNMRITDECYRQNSASRILGPDRRIVDIVNNYANMSFNFGPTLLYWLEEHAPDVYARILEADAKSREKFSGHGAALAQAYNHIVMPLANDRDRHTQVIWGIRDFQQRFGRDPEGMWLPEAAVNLPTLECLVDHGIQFTILAPRQAKRVRKIGAKRWTAVADERMDTTVAYRCELPSGRSIVLFFYNG
;
A
#
# COMPACT_ATOMS: atom_id res chain seq x y z
N MET A 1 -22.77 3.75 17.77
CA MET A 1 -21.55 3.00 17.45
C MET A 1 -21.08 3.54 16.13
N ASP A 2 -19.89 4.14 16.10
CA ASP A 2 -19.36 4.74 14.88
C ASP A 2 -19.05 3.63 13.87
N LYS A 3 -19.38 3.88 12.61
CA LYS A 3 -19.08 2.97 11.50
C LYS A 3 -17.89 3.52 10.74
N TYR A 4 -16.91 2.66 10.46
CA TYR A 4 -15.70 3.02 9.74
C TYR A 4 -15.65 2.31 8.40
N ILE A 5 -15.09 2.98 7.39
CA ILE A 5 -14.73 2.42 6.11
C ILE A 5 -13.29 2.82 5.82
N CYS A 6 -12.48 1.88 5.36
CA CYS A 6 -11.13 2.15 4.89
C CYS A 6 -11.00 1.56 3.48
N ILE A 7 -10.59 2.40 2.54
CA ILE A 7 -10.22 1.98 1.19
C ILE A 7 -8.71 1.92 1.15
N HIS A 8 -8.14 0.82 0.65
CA HIS A 8 -6.70 0.72 0.42
C HIS A 8 -6.40 0.86 -1.08
N GLY A 9 -5.54 1.81 -1.44
CA GLY A 9 -5.09 2.04 -2.81
C GLY A 9 -3.68 1.52 -3.01
N HIS A 10 -3.53 0.47 -3.81
CA HIS A 10 -2.24 -0.07 -4.22
C HIS A 10 -1.81 0.52 -5.56
N PHE A 11 -0.74 1.32 -5.57
CA PHE A 11 -0.26 2.01 -6.77
C PHE A 11 1.17 1.57 -7.12
N TYR A 12 1.34 0.96 -8.28
CA TYR A 12 2.62 0.45 -8.75
C TYR A 12 2.73 0.51 -10.27
N GLN A 13 3.93 0.82 -10.75
CA GLN A 13 4.39 0.57 -12.11
C GLN A 13 5.79 -0.06 -12.01
N PRO A 14 6.06 -1.15 -12.75
CA PRO A 14 7.43 -1.63 -12.88
C PRO A 14 8.30 -0.57 -13.57
N PRO A 15 9.62 -0.58 -13.38
CA PRO A 15 10.53 0.22 -14.19
C PRO A 15 10.25 -0.03 -15.68
N ARG A 16 10.11 1.06 -16.44
CA ARG A 16 9.82 1.03 -17.89
C ARG A 16 10.95 1.66 -18.70
N GLU A 17 11.95 2.20 -18.01
CA GLU A 17 13.11 2.83 -18.59
C GLU A 17 13.95 1.82 -19.34
N ASN A 18 14.40 2.21 -20.53
CA ASN A 18 15.39 1.45 -21.26
C ASN A 18 16.75 1.61 -20.54
N PRO A 19 17.43 0.53 -20.14
CA PRO A 19 18.63 0.62 -19.30
C PRO A 19 19.84 1.20 -20.02
N TRP A 20 19.80 1.37 -21.34
CA TRP A 20 20.84 2.08 -22.11
C TRP A 20 20.53 3.57 -22.30
N LEU A 21 19.25 3.93 -22.30
CA LEU A 21 18.81 5.31 -22.54
C LEU A 21 18.49 6.05 -21.24
N GLU A 22 18.33 5.31 -20.14
CA GLU A 22 17.89 5.82 -18.83
C GLU A 22 16.57 6.61 -18.93
N GLY A 23 15.72 6.23 -19.90
CA GLY A 23 14.46 6.89 -20.20
C GLY A 23 13.42 5.92 -20.75
N VAL A 24 12.14 6.26 -20.56
CA VAL A 24 11.02 5.50 -21.12
C VAL A 24 10.89 5.85 -22.61
N GLU A 25 10.76 4.84 -23.47
CA GLU A 25 10.52 5.06 -24.91
C GLU A 25 9.05 5.40 -25.18
N LEU A 26 8.75 5.99 -26.35
CA LEU A 26 7.38 6.26 -26.79
C LEU A 26 6.55 4.97 -26.82
N GLN A 27 5.35 5.00 -26.25
CA GLN A 27 4.42 3.87 -26.24
C GLN A 27 3.11 4.28 -26.91
N ASP A 28 2.91 3.92 -28.17
CA ASP A 28 1.76 4.36 -28.99
C ASP A 28 0.39 4.10 -28.34
N SER A 29 0.27 3.01 -27.57
CA SER A 29 -0.96 2.66 -26.83
C SER A 29 -1.32 3.64 -25.69
N ALA A 30 -0.39 4.50 -25.29
CA ALA A 30 -0.61 5.54 -24.29
C ALA A 30 -1.09 6.88 -24.88
N TYR A 31 -1.31 6.96 -26.20
CA TYR A 31 -1.80 8.18 -26.86
C TYR A 31 -3.03 8.78 -26.13
N PRO A 32 -3.08 10.12 -25.92
CA PRO A 32 -2.19 11.15 -26.45
C PRO A 32 -0.89 11.38 -25.66
N TYR A 33 -0.62 10.59 -24.62
CA TYR A 33 0.57 10.71 -23.79
C TYR A 33 1.76 9.97 -24.41
N HIS A 34 2.97 10.39 -24.01
CA HIS A 34 4.21 9.77 -24.47
C HIS A 34 4.33 8.29 -24.04
N ASP A 35 3.93 7.97 -22.81
CA ASP A 35 4.00 6.61 -22.28
C ASP A 35 2.94 6.36 -21.21
N TRP A 36 2.84 5.10 -20.77
CA TRP A 36 1.85 4.69 -19.77
C TRP A 36 2.07 5.30 -18.39
N ASN A 37 3.30 5.66 -18.00
CA ASN A 37 3.53 6.34 -16.71
C ASN A 37 2.90 7.73 -16.76
N MET A 38 3.11 8.49 -17.84
CA MET A 38 2.48 9.80 -18.02
C MET A 38 0.95 9.71 -18.06
N ARG A 39 0.41 8.79 -18.85
CA ARG A 39 -1.04 8.62 -18.99
C ARG A 39 -1.72 8.32 -17.66
N ILE A 40 -1.21 7.31 -16.94
CA ILE A 40 -1.81 6.89 -15.66
C ILE A 40 -1.59 7.97 -14.59
N THR A 41 -0.47 8.69 -14.65
CA THR A 41 -0.25 9.84 -13.75
C THR A 41 -1.33 10.89 -13.95
N ASP A 42 -1.66 11.26 -15.18
CA ASP A 42 -2.65 12.29 -15.46
C ASP A 42 -4.10 11.82 -15.21
N GLU A 43 -4.43 10.59 -15.60
CA GLU A 43 -5.78 10.04 -15.51
C GLU A 43 -6.13 9.49 -14.11
N CYS A 44 -5.14 9.07 -13.32
CA CYS A 44 -5.35 8.40 -12.03
C CYS A 44 -4.68 9.11 -10.85
N TYR A 45 -3.34 9.22 -10.85
CA TYR A 45 -2.61 9.67 -9.64
C TYR A 45 -2.88 11.13 -9.32
N ARG A 46 -2.81 11.99 -10.36
CA ARG A 46 -3.13 13.41 -10.29
C ARG A 46 -4.59 13.63 -9.90
N GLN A 47 -5.52 12.87 -10.49
CA GLN A 47 -6.96 12.99 -10.20
C GLN A 47 -7.30 12.60 -8.76
N ASN A 48 -6.64 11.58 -8.19
CA ASN A 48 -6.82 11.23 -6.78
C ASN A 48 -6.26 12.30 -5.83
N SER A 49 -5.18 12.99 -6.22
CA SER A 49 -4.61 14.08 -5.41
C SER A 49 -5.47 15.36 -5.38
N ALA A 50 -6.43 15.48 -6.30
CA ALA A 50 -7.30 16.64 -6.50
C ALA A 50 -8.71 16.22 -6.99
N SER A 51 -9.34 15.28 -6.27
CA SER A 51 -10.63 14.71 -6.61
C SER A 51 -11.76 15.69 -6.36
N ARG A 52 -12.66 15.85 -7.34
CA ARG A 52 -13.77 16.80 -7.28
C ARG A 52 -14.99 16.15 -6.65
N ILE A 53 -15.50 16.75 -5.58
CA ILE A 53 -16.82 16.41 -5.03
C ILE A 53 -17.86 17.26 -5.75
N LEU A 54 -18.86 16.59 -6.32
CA LEU A 54 -19.95 17.24 -7.05
C LEU A 54 -21.18 17.36 -6.16
N GLY A 55 -21.81 18.54 -6.18
CA GLY A 55 -23.10 18.78 -5.54
C GLY A 55 -24.27 18.21 -6.36
N PRO A 56 -25.51 18.33 -5.84
CA PRO A 56 -26.72 17.86 -6.53
C PRO A 56 -26.93 18.44 -7.92
N ASP A 57 -26.41 19.64 -8.19
CA ASP A 57 -26.48 20.34 -9.48
C ASP A 57 -25.27 20.06 -10.40
N ARG A 58 -24.44 19.06 -10.06
CA ARG A 58 -23.19 18.70 -10.74
C ARG A 58 -22.12 19.80 -10.76
N ARG A 59 -22.24 20.83 -9.92
CA ARG A 59 -21.15 21.78 -9.70
C ARG A 59 -20.15 21.24 -8.70
N ILE A 60 -18.89 21.65 -8.86
CA ILE A 60 -17.83 21.30 -7.91
C ILE A 60 -18.10 22.05 -6.62
N VAL A 61 -18.28 21.31 -5.53
CA VAL A 61 -18.48 21.88 -4.18
C VAL A 61 -17.21 21.77 -3.34
N ASP A 62 -16.32 20.84 -3.68
CA ASP A 62 -15.03 20.68 -3.00
C ASP A 62 -14.01 19.98 -3.91
N ILE A 63 -12.73 20.15 -3.61
CA ILE A 63 -11.62 19.43 -4.24
C ILE A 63 -10.75 18.84 -3.12
N VAL A 64 -10.75 17.52 -3.02
CA VAL A 64 -10.10 16.78 -1.93
C VAL A 64 -8.94 15.94 -2.44
N ASN A 65 -7.93 15.76 -1.59
CA ASN A 65 -6.89 14.77 -1.83
C ASN A 65 -7.37 13.43 -1.23
N ASN A 66 -7.73 12.47 -2.09
CA ASN A 66 -8.23 11.15 -1.66
C ASN A 66 -7.20 10.42 -0.79
N TYR A 67 -5.91 10.55 -1.11
CA TYR A 67 -4.81 9.93 -0.37
C TYR A 67 -4.81 10.34 1.12
N ALA A 68 -5.24 11.57 1.44
CA ALA A 68 -5.32 12.05 2.82
C ALA A 68 -6.50 11.48 3.64
N ASN A 69 -7.36 10.67 3.01
CA ASN A 69 -8.58 10.11 3.60
C ASN A 69 -8.74 8.60 3.36
N MET A 70 -7.69 7.94 2.85
CA MET A 70 -7.67 6.49 2.57
C MET A 70 -6.37 5.89 3.09
N SER A 71 -6.25 4.56 3.13
CA SER A 71 -4.93 3.92 3.24
C SER A 71 -4.35 3.76 1.84
N PHE A 72 -3.04 3.91 1.66
CA PHE A 72 -2.43 3.71 0.35
C PHE A 72 -0.99 3.24 0.44
N ASN A 73 -0.50 2.67 -0.65
CA ASN A 73 0.93 2.49 -0.86
C ASN A 73 1.28 2.89 -2.30
N PHE A 74 2.43 3.53 -2.48
CA PHE A 74 3.04 3.73 -3.78
C PHE A 74 4.35 2.94 -3.83
N GLY A 75 4.58 2.20 -4.91
CA GLY A 75 5.82 1.45 -5.09
C GLY A 75 7.04 2.37 -5.27
N PRO A 76 8.23 2.00 -4.74
CA PRO A 76 9.44 2.83 -4.82
C PRO A 76 9.83 3.23 -6.24
N THR A 77 9.70 2.32 -7.20
CA THR A 77 10.01 2.56 -8.63
C THR A 77 9.11 3.64 -9.23
N LEU A 78 7.83 3.65 -8.85
CA LEU A 78 6.88 4.67 -9.29
C LEU A 78 7.14 6.01 -8.59
N LEU A 79 7.45 6.01 -7.29
CA LEU A 79 7.78 7.26 -6.58
C LEU A 79 9.05 7.91 -7.14
N TYR A 80 10.07 7.11 -7.47
CA TYR A 80 11.27 7.58 -8.15
C TYR A 80 10.93 8.29 -9.47
N TRP A 81 10.12 7.65 -10.33
CA TRP A 81 9.71 8.26 -11.59
C TRP A 81 8.90 9.55 -11.40
N LEU A 82 7.94 9.55 -10.46
CA LEU A 82 7.09 10.71 -10.17
C LEU A 82 7.87 11.90 -9.62
N GLU A 83 8.90 11.67 -8.82
CA GLU A 83 9.74 12.72 -8.25
C GLU A 83 10.40 13.58 -9.33
N GLU A 84 10.82 12.97 -10.43
CA GLU A 84 11.44 13.66 -11.56
C GLU A 84 10.43 14.17 -12.59
N HIS A 85 9.45 13.34 -12.96
CA HIS A 85 8.58 13.60 -14.12
C HIS A 85 7.24 14.25 -13.76
N ALA A 86 6.79 14.15 -12.51
CA ALA A 86 5.55 14.74 -12.02
C ALA A 86 5.70 15.22 -10.56
N PRO A 87 6.66 16.13 -10.28
CA PRO A 87 7.01 16.55 -8.92
C PRO A 87 5.83 17.15 -8.16
N ASP A 88 4.85 17.71 -8.87
CA ASP A 88 3.64 18.25 -8.27
C ASP A 88 2.68 17.16 -7.76
N VAL A 89 2.55 16.04 -8.47
CA VAL A 89 1.80 14.85 -8.00
C VAL A 89 2.55 14.20 -6.84
N TYR A 90 3.86 14.03 -6.97
CA TYR A 90 4.72 13.48 -5.93
C TYR A 90 4.57 14.25 -4.61
N ALA A 91 4.69 15.58 -4.65
CA ALA A 91 4.53 16.43 -3.47
C ALA A 91 3.14 16.26 -2.82
N ARG A 92 2.07 16.16 -3.61
CA ARG A 92 0.71 15.96 -3.08
C ARG A 92 0.50 14.59 -2.44
N ILE A 93 1.22 13.55 -2.87
CA ILE A 93 1.19 12.22 -2.24
C ILE A 93 1.85 12.29 -0.85
N LEU A 94 3.01 12.94 -0.73
CA LEU A 94 3.69 13.11 0.55
C LEU A 94 2.88 14.01 1.51
N GLU A 95 2.33 15.10 0.99
CA GLU A 95 1.46 16.01 1.76
C GLU A 95 0.21 15.30 2.28
N ALA A 96 -0.36 14.38 1.50
CA ALA A 96 -1.50 13.60 1.94
C ALA A 96 -1.20 12.73 3.17
N ASP A 97 -0.03 12.09 3.22
CA ASP A 97 0.38 11.34 4.40
C ASP A 97 0.52 12.27 5.60
N ALA A 98 1.21 13.40 5.45
CA ALA A 98 1.37 14.39 6.52
C ALA A 98 0.02 14.89 7.06
N LYS A 99 -0.92 15.26 6.18
CA LYS A 99 -2.28 15.69 6.54
C LYS A 99 -3.10 14.58 7.19
N SER A 100 -2.92 13.33 6.75
CA SER A 100 -3.65 12.20 7.33
C SER A 100 -3.27 11.98 8.79
N ARG A 101 -2.02 12.25 9.19
CA ARG A 101 -1.55 12.15 10.58
C ARG A 101 -2.29 13.11 11.51
N GLU A 102 -2.66 14.29 11.02
CA GLU A 102 -3.46 15.26 11.78
C GLU A 102 -4.88 14.74 12.05
N LYS A 103 -5.42 13.89 11.16
CA LYS A 103 -6.76 13.33 11.25
C LYS A 103 -6.83 12.02 12.03
N PHE A 104 -5.79 11.20 11.93
CA PHE A 104 -5.80 9.81 12.42
C PHE A 104 -4.89 9.64 13.63
N SER A 105 -5.01 10.53 14.63
CA SER A 105 -4.30 10.42 15.91
C SER A 105 -2.78 10.27 15.80
N GLY A 106 -2.17 10.87 14.78
CA GLY A 106 -0.73 10.79 14.49
C GLY A 106 -0.32 9.72 13.47
N HIS A 107 -1.23 8.80 13.10
CA HIS A 107 -0.99 7.73 12.14
C HIS A 107 -1.12 8.22 10.69
N GLY A 108 -0.15 7.91 9.85
CA GLY A 108 -0.18 8.28 8.45
C GLY A 108 -0.87 7.23 7.58
N ALA A 109 -1.51 7.67 6.52
CA ALA A 109 -2.23 6.88 5.53
C ALA A 109 -1.31 6.00 4.66
N ALA A 110 -0.06 6.41 4.45
CA ALA A 110 0.89 5.73 3.60
C ALA A 110 1.48 4.50 4.28
N LEU A 111 1.55 3.39 3.52
CA LEU A 111 2.27 2.17 3.88
C LEU A 111 3.54 2.03 3.04
N ALA A 112 4.55 1.38 3.62
CA ALA A 112 5.70 0.94 2.85
C ALA A 112 5.32 -0.20 1.90
N GLN A 113 6.21 -0.53 0.96
CA GLN A 113 6.08 -1.67 0.06
C GLN A 113 7.41 -2.42 -0.03
N ALA A 114 7.38 -3.75 -0.19
CA ALA A 114 8.55 -4.49 -0.61
C ALA A 114 9.13 -3.90 -1.91
N TYR A 115 10.43 -3.57 -1.91
CA TYR A 115 10.99 -2.56 -2.81
C TYR A 115 10.76 -2.82 -4.31
N ASN A 116 11.12 -4.00 -4.80
CA ASN A 116 11.06 -4.36 -6.23
C ASN A 116 9.74 -5.04 -6.62
N HIS A 117 8.73 -5.01 -5.75
CA HIS A 117 7.43 -5.65 -5.98
C HIS A 117 7.52 -7.16 -6.30
N ILE A 118 8.48 -7.87 -5.70
CA ILE A 118 8.61 -9.33 -5.93
C ILE A 118 7.57 -10.13 -5.13
N VAL A 119 7.27 -11.34 -5.60
CA VAL A 119 6.49 -12.33 -4.85
C VAL A 119 7.33 -12.83 -3.66
N MET A 120 7.18 -12.17 -2.50
CA MET A 120 8.02 -12.35 -1.31
C MET A 120 8.20 -13.81 -0.84
N PRO A 121 7.19 -14.70 -0.92
CA PRO A 121 7.37 -16.11 -0.57
C PRO A 121 8.37 -16.88 -1.42
N LEU A 122 8.66 -16.42 -2.65
CA LEU A 122 9.62 -17.06 -3.56
C LEU A 122 11.06 -16.55 -3.35
N ALA A 123 11.24 -15.47 -2.59
CA ALA A 123 12.56 -14.96 -2.27
C ALA A 123 13.27 -15.87 -1.26
N ASN A 124 14.58 -16.04 -1.47
CA ASN A 124 15.45 -16.56 -0.41
C ASN A 124 15.47 -15.58 0.77
N ASP A 125 16.06 -16.03 1.88
CA ASP A 125 16.01 -15.28 3.12
C ASP A 125 16.71 -13.90 3.06
N ARG A 126 17.90 -13.87 2.47
CA ARG A 126 18.66 -12.63 2.29
C ARG A 126 17.88 -11.61 1.46
N ASP A 127 17.30 -12.05 0.34
CA ASP A 127 16.57 -11.17 -0.57
C ASP A 127 15.27 -10.68 0.07
N ARG A 128 14.57 -11.54 0.81
CA ARG A 128 13.38 -11.16 1.57
C ARG A 128 13.68 -10.03 2.56
N HIS A 129 14.74 -10.17 3.36
CA HIS A 129 15.18 -9.10 4.27
C HIS A 129 15.58 -7.84 3.51
N THR A 130 16.26 -7.99 2.37
CA THR A 130 16.68 -6.86 1.53
C THR A 130 15.46 -6.07 1.02
N GLN A 131 14.42 -6.73 0.52
CA GLN A 131 13.20 -6.06 0.05
C GLN A 131 12.49 -5.27 1.15
N VAL A 132 12.44 -5.82 2.38
CA VAL A 132 11.81 -5.14 3.52
C VAL A 132 12.65 -3.94 3.95
N ILE A 133 13.96 -4.13 4.12
CA ILE A 133 14.88 -3.05 4.52
C ILE A 133 14.84 -1.90 3.50
N TRP A 134 14.97 -2.21 2.21
CA TRP A 134 14.96 -1.19 1.16
C TRP A 134 13.62 -0.48 1.06
N GLY A 135 12.51 -1.22 1.20
CA GLY A 135 11.17 -0.63 1.24
C GLY A 135 10.98 0.34 2.41
N ILE A 136 11.50 -0.01 3.60
CA ILE A 136 11.48 0.87 4.78
C ILE A 136 12.36 2.10 4.55
N ARG A 137 13.55 1.93 3.98
CA ARG A 137 14.48 3.05 3.73
C ARG A 137 13.94 4.05 2.71
N ASP A 138 13.36 3.58 1.60
CA ASP A 138 12.70 4.44 0.62
C ASP A 138 11.53 5.20 1.28
N PHE A 139 10.71 4.51 2.06
CA PHE A 139 9.62 5.13 2.80
C PHE A 139 10.09 6.22 3.77
N GLN A 140 11.10 5.93 4.59
CA GLN A 140 11.67 6.89 5.55
C GLN A 140 12.23 8.13 4.84
N GLN A 141 12.95 7.93 3.74
CA GLN A 141 13.55 9.02 2.97
C GLN A 141 12.50 9.98 2.41
N ARG A 142 11.36 9.45 1.95
CA ARG A 142 10.31 10.24 1.29
C ARG A 142 9.29 10.83 2.26
N PHE A 143 8.78 10.02 3.19
CA PHE A 143 7.71 10.40 4.11
C PHE A 143 8.21 10.94 5.45
N GLY A 144 9.51 10.82 5.74
CA GLY A 144 10.12 11.39 6.95
C GLY A 144 9.69 10.75 8.27
N ARG A 145 9.17 9.51 8.23
CA ARG A 145 8.75 8.72 9.39
C ARG A 145 8.94 7.22 9.16
N ASP A 146 8.84 6.44 10.23
CA ASP A 146 8.81 4.99 10.12
C ASP A 146 7.44 4.50 9.58
N PRO A 147 7.43 3.46 8.71
CA PRO A 147 6.19 2.82 8.27
C PRO A 147 5.66 1.88 9.35
N GLU A 148 4.35 1.97 9.63
CA GLU A 148 3.69 1.06 10.58
C GLU A 148 3.23 -0.23 9.88
N GLY A 149 2.87 -0.14 8.60
CA GLY A 149 2.44 -1.26 7.78
C GLY A 149 3.21 -1.36 6.48
N MET A 150 3.23 -2.56 5.90
CA MET A 150 3.85 -2.83 4.61
C MET A 150 2.90 -3.61 3.70
N TRP A 151 2.69 -3.11 2.48
CA TRP A 151 2.06 -3.86 1.40
C TRP A 151 3.01 -4.94 0.87
N LEU A 152 2.55 -6.19 0.91
CA LEU A 152 3.22 -7.32 0.27
C LEU A 152 2.69 -7.44 -1.17
N PRO A 153 3.56 -7.45 -2.20
CA PRO A 153 3.16 -7.58 -3.60
C PRO A 153 2.22 -8.78 -3.81
N GLU A 154 1.12 -8.55 -4.52
CA GLU A 154 0.05 -9.52 -4.75
C GLU A 154 -0.59 -10.11 -3.48
N ALA A 155 -0.46 -9.41 -2.35
CA ALA A 155 -0.73 -9.93 -1.00
C ALA A 155 -0.04 -11.28 -0.74
N ALA A 156 1.05 -11.60 -1.45
CA ALA A 156 1.71 -12.89 -1.37
C ALA A 156 2.49 -13.02 -0.06
N VAL A 157 2.17 -14.04 0.73
CA VAL A 157 2.71 -14.19 2.08
C VAL A 157 2.93 -15.65 2.47
N ASN A 158 3.94 -15.87 3.30
CA ASN A 158 4.17 -17.09 4.08
C ASN A 158 4.69 -16.72 5.48
N LEU A 159 4.82 -17.69 6.39
CA LEU A 159 5.30 -17.41 7.75
C LEU A 159 6.69 -16.72 7.78
N PRO A 160 7.70 -17.15 7.00
CA PRO A 160 8.96 -16.41 6.93
C PRO A 160 8.83 -14.94 6.50
N THR A 161 7.88 -14.64 5.61
CA THR A 161 7.60 -13.25 5.21
C THR A 161 7.04 -12.43 6.36
N LEU A 162 6.08 -12.98 7.13
CA LEU A 162 5.53 -12.29 8.29
C LEU A 162 6.57 -12.12 9.42
N GLU A 163 7.42 -13.11 9.64
CA GLU A 163 8.54 -13.01 10.59
C GLU A 163 9.50 -11.90 10.18
N CYS A 164 9.86 -11.84 8.90
CA CYS A 164 10.73 -10.79 8.37
C CYS A 164 10.14 -9.39 8.56
N LEU A 165 8.82 -9.21 8.35
CA LEU A 165 8.14 -7.94 8.64
C LEU A 165 8.31 -7.54 10.12
N VAL A 166 8.06 -8.47 11.04
CA VAL A 166 8.16 -8.21 12.49
C VAL A 166 9.61 -7.99 12.93
N ASP A 167 10.59 -8.66 12.31
CA ASP A 167 12.02 -8.42 12.55
C ASP A 167 12.42 -6.97 12.29
N HIS A 168 11.78 -6.33 11.31
CA HIS A 168 12.05 -4.95 10.92
C HIS A 168 11.02 -3.94 11.46
N GLY A 169 10.23 -4.34 12.47
CA GLY A 169 9.34 -3.43 13.19
C GLY A 169 8.02 -3.09 12.47
N ILE A 170 7.68 -3.78 11.37
CA ILE A 170 6.38 -3.63 10.72
C ILE A 170 5.29 -4.27 11.60
N GLN A 171 4.24 -3.50 11.88
CA GLN A 171 3.19 -3.88 12.83
C GLN A 171 2.03 -4.61 12.15
N PHE A 172 1.76 -4.31 10.88
CA PHE A 172 0.66 -4.93 10.15
C PHE A 172 0.89 -5.08 8.64
N THR A 173 0.08 -5.95 8.03
CA THR A 173 -0.08 -6.04 6.58
C THR A 173 -1.55 -6.34 6.22
N ILE A 174 -1.86 -6.33 4.92
CA ILE A 174 -3.21 -6.50 4.37
C ILE A 174 -3.23 -7.77 3.53
N LEU A 175 -4.24 -8.64 3.73
CA LEU A 175 -4.39 -9.93 3.06
C LEU A 175 -5.81 -10.16 2.55
N ALA A 176 -5.98 -11.18 1.72
CA ALA A 176 -7.26 -11.69 1.25
C ALA A 176 -7.86 -12.69 2.26
N PRO A 177 -9.19 -12.72 2.48
CA PRO A 177 -9.83 -13.66 3.41
C PRO A 177 -9.45 -15.14 3.19
N ARG A 178 -9.28 -15.56 1.92
CA ARG A 178 -8.84 -16.91 1.54
C ARG A 178 -7.47 -17.33 2.08
N GLN A 179 -6.65 -16.37 2.53
CA GLN A 179 -5.34 -16.63 3.11
C GLN A 179 -5.41 -17.03 4.59
N ALA A 180 -6.56 -16.86 5.24
CA ALA A 180 -6.81 -17.34 6.58
C ALA A 180 -7.43 -18.75 6.55
N LYS A 181 -6.85 -19.71 7.27
CA LYS A 181 -7.42 -21.07 7.40
C LYS A 181 -8.50 -21.16 8.49
N ARG A 182 -8.28 -20.46 9.60
CA ARG A 182 -9.15 -20.48 10.79
C ARG A 182 -8.94 -19.24 11.63
N VAL A 183 -9.99 -18.82 12.33
CA VAL A 183 -9.99 -17.65 13.22
C VAL A 183 -10.58 -18.01 14.57
N ARG A 184 -10.25 -17.24 15.60
CA ARG A 184 -10.89 -17.31 16.93
C ARG A 184 -10.87 -15.94 17.60
N LYS A 185 -11.81 -15.72 18.51
CA LYS A 185 -11.74 -14.58 19.44
C LYS A 185 -10.55 -14.76 20.38
N ILE A 186 -9.82 -13.69 20.68
CA ILE A 186 -8.75 -13.70 21.68
C ILE A 186 -9.32 -14.19 23.02
N GLY A 187 -8.62 -15.13 23.67
CA GLY A 187 -9.06 -15.80 24.90
C GLY A 187 -10.01 -16.99 24.71
N ALA A 188 -10.65 -17.15 23.54
CA ALA A 188 -11.49 -18.32 23.27
C ALA A 188 -10.65 -19.56 22.92
N LYS A 189 -11.10 -20.77 23.27
CA LYS A 189 -10.36 -22.02 22.92
C LYS A 189 -10.72 -22.57 21.54
N ARG A 190 -11.94 -22.30 21.07
CA ARG A 190 -12.48 -22.87 19.83
C ARG A 190 -12.04 -22.05 18.63
N TRP A 191 -11.47 -22.73 17.65
CA TRP A 191 -11.21 -22.18 16.31
C TRP A 191 -12.40 -22.43 15.39
N THR A 192 -12.69 -21.46 14.54
CA THR A 192 -13.67 -21.55 13.47
C THR A 192 -12.92 -21.56 12.14
N ALA A 193 -13.21 -22.53 11.27
CA ALA A 193 -12.66 -22.55 9.92
C ALA A 193 -13.18 -21.35 9.12
N VAL A 194 -12.32 -20.77 8.29
CA VAL A 194 -12.75 -19.80 7.28
C VAL A 194 -13.22 -20.63 6.09
N ALA A 195 -14.53 -20.70 5.87
CA ALA A 195 -15.14 -21.41 4.75
C ALA A 195 -15.61 -20.40 3.70
N ASP A 196 -15.43 -20.72 2.41
CA ASP A 196 -15.88 -19.92 1.27
C ASP A 196 -15.50 -18.44 1.36
N GLU A 197 -14.29 -18.14 1.87
CA GLU A 197 -13.77 -16.76 2.05
C GLU A 197 -14.60 -15.89 3.01
N ARG A 198 -15.54 -16.47 3.75
CA ARG A 198 -16.40 -15.77 4.70
C ARG A 198 -15.66 -15.56 6.02
N MET A 199 -15.11 -14.36 6.15
CA MET A 199 -14.44 -13.85 7.35
C MET A 199 -14.96 -12.44 7.63
N ASP A 200 -14.99 -12.04 8.90
CA ASP A 200 -15.39 -10.69 9.28
C ASP A 200 -14.26 -9.70 8.96
N THR A 201 -14.33 -9.05 7.81
CA THR A 201 -13.33 -8.07 7.34
C THR A 201 -13.47 -6.70 8.00
N THR A 202 -14.42 -6.54 8.93
CA THR A 202 -14.64 -5.27 9.65
C THR A 202 -13.76 -5.12 10.89
N VAL A 203 -12.97 -6.15 11.21
CA VAL A 203 -12.07 -6.18 12.38
C VAL A 203 -10.65 -6.59 11.98
N ALA A 204 -9.68 -6.14 12.77
CA ALA A 204 -8.30 -6.59 12.66
C ALA A 204 -8.10 -7.94 13.35
N TYR A 205 -7.18 -8.76 12.83
CA TYR A 205 -6.81 -10.04 13.41
C TYR A 205 -5.36 -10.05 13.86
N ARG A 206 -5.06 -10.81 14.92
CA ARG A 206 -3.70 -11.05 15.37
C ARG A 206 -3.23 -12.42 14.89
N CYS A 207 -2.10 -12.46 14.20
CA CYS A 207 -1.42 -13.69 13.81
C CYS A 207 -0.26 -13.95 14.77
N GLU A 208 -0.32 -15.07 15.50
CA GLU A 208 0.80 -15.54 16.32
C GLU A 208 1.80 -16.25 15.40
N LEU A 209 3.06 -15.85 15.48
CA LEU A 209 4.15 -16.34 14.62
C LEU A 209 4.98 -17.42 15.34
N PRO A 210 5.71 -18.29 14.60
CA PRO A 210 6.58 -19.32 15.19
C PRO A 210 7.59 -18.81 16.22
N SER A 211 8.09 -17.57 16.06
CA SER A 211 9.00 -16.91 17.02
C SER A 211 8.35 -16.56 18.36
N GLY A 212 7.03 -16.69 18.50
CA GLY A 212 6.27 -16.25 19.67
C GLY A 212 5.89 -14.76 19.64
N ARG A 213 6.32 -14.02 18.61
CA ARG A 213 5.84 -12.66 18.34
C ARG A 213 4.51 -12.72 17.58
N SER A 214 3.92 -11.56 17.33
CA SER A 214 2.68 -11.45 16.59
C SER A 214 2.67 -10.28 15.62
N ILE A 215 1.90 -10.41 14.54
CA ILE A 215 1.62 -9.33 13.59
C ILE A 215 0.12 -9.13 13.44
N VAL A 216 -0.32 -7.89 13.19
CA VAL A 216 -1.72 -7.59 12.88
C VAL A 216 -1.98 -7.81 11.40
N LEU A 217 -3.11 -8.43 11.08
CA LEU A 217 -3.57 -8.70 9.72
C LEU A 217 -4.94 -8.03 9.53
N PHE A 218 -5.02 -7.16 8.53
CA PHE A 218 -6.29 -6.68 8.00
C PHE A 218 -6.67 -7.52 6.78
N PHE A 219 -7.97 -7.77 6.61
CA PHE A 219 -8.47 -8.52 5.48
C PHE A 219 -9.37 -7.61 4.64
N TYR A 220 -9.07 -7.47 3.34
CA TYR A 220 -9.87 -6.62 2.48
C TYR A 220 -11.19 -7.30 2.09
N ASN A 221 -12.21 -6.48 1.81
CA ASN A 221 -13.49 -6.91 1.24
C ASN A 221 -13.46 -6.57 -0.26
N GLY A 222 -13.29 -7.59 -1.10
CA GLY A 222 -13.08 -7.46 -2.54
C GLY A 222 -13.78 -8.55 -3.34
#